data_AF-A0A812R6R2-F1
#
_entry.id   AF-A0A812R6R2-F1
#
_cell.length_a   1.000
_cell.length_b   1.000
_cell.length_c   1.000
_cell.angle_alpha   90.00
_cell.angle_beta   90.00
_cell.angle_gamma   90.00
#
_symmetry.space_group_name_H-M   'P 1'
#
loop_
_entity.id
_entity.type
_entity.pdbx_description
1 polymer ?
#
loop_
_entity_poly.entity_id
_entity_poly.type
_entity_poly.pdbx_seq_one_letter_code
_entity_poly.pdbx_strand_id
1 'polypeptide(L)'
;VKAAEKNPAEESAGEAEDAPAPAPKKQKSQLFKAPEAAEVVEIARTRNLYKSNLFRLQLEELIKEMTPKKPPPGLEAALHALRPLLLEKLRARDIPADFAQEFPALRFMQRGGAAPSALRFTAPRRIDVVGSFLLGTYTKEELTVDVAVEMPSDIFRSKDYLNFRYHDKRAAYLAELHRQLCDGLLRGSEPLVALSASFEALAGDPLRPCLCLQPEDDARWTIRLLPTYSADLWPVRVLGPDRNAVRPDRALENGGVPATAHYNSCVLEDARM
;
A
#
# COMPACT_ATOMS: atom_id res chain seq x y z
N VAL A 1 -28.55 -31.64 84.96
CA VAL A 1 -29.51 -31.25 86.02
C VAL A 1 -30.30 -30.06 85.50
N LYS A 2 -31.63 -30.20 85.45
CA LYS A 2 -32.73 -29.19 85.47
C LYS A 2 -32.40 -27.77 84.98
N ALA A 3 -33.08 -27.26 83.94
CA ALA A 3 -34.41 -26.59 84.00
C ALA A 3 -34.31 -25.25 84.79
N ALA A 4 -35.01 -24.16 84.52
CA ALA A 4 -36.25 -23.88 83.83
C ALA A 4 -36.33 -22.32 83.72
N GLU A 5 -36.95 -21.76 82.69
CA GLU A 5 -38.28 -21.10 82.75
C GLU A 5 -38.36 -19.65 83.28
N LYS A 6 -39.01 -18.85 82.43
CA LYS A 6 -40.14 -17.92 82.71
C LYS A 6 -39.90 -16.50 83.24
N ASN A 7 -40.32 -15.57 82.37
CA ASN A 7 -40.96 -14.28 82.67
C ASN A 7 -42.13 -14.41 83.66
N PRO A 8 -42.49 -13.32 84.34
CA PRO A 8 -43.79 -12.65 84.10
C PRO A 8 -43.65 -11.10 84.07
N ALA A 9 -44.30 -10.37 83.14
CA ALA A 9 -45.68 -9.85 83.13
C ALA A 9 -45.90 -8.61 84.03
N GLU A 10 -46.29 -7.48 83.43
CA GLU A 10 -47.42 -6.65 83.89
C GLU A 10 -47.79 -5.53 82.89
N GLU A 11 -49.10 -5.24 82.83
CA GLU A 11 -49.84 -4.38 81.91
C GLU A 11 -49.87 -2.90 82.36
N SER A 12 -49.99 -1.95 81.42
CA SER A 12 -51.26 -1.21 81.20
C SER A 12 -51.09 0.13 80.45
N ALA A 13 -51.96 0.27 79.44
CA ALA A 13 -52.67 1.44 78.89
C ALA A 13 -52.05 2.86 78.91
N GLY A 14 -52.02 3.47 77.73
CA GLY A 14 -51.88 4.91 77.51
C GLY A 14 -51.96 5.30 76.03
N GLU A 15 -53.21 5.43 75.56
CA GLU A 15 -53.81 6.15 74.42
C GLU A 15 -52.98 6.67 73.21
N ALA A 16 -53.64 6.58 72.06
CA ALA A 16 -53.18 6.86 70.70
C ALA A 16 -53.07 8.35 70.36
N GLU A 17 -52.16 8.70 69.43
CA GLU A 17 -52.48 9.60 68.32
C GLU A 17 -51.47 9.50 67.15
N ASP A 18 -52.03 9.17 66.00
CA ASP A 18 -51.69 9.37 64.58
C ASP A 18 -50.23 9.33 64.06
N ALA A 19 -49.99 8.38 63.16
CA ALA A 19 -48.76 8.20 62.40
C ALA A 19 -48.97 8.55 60.92
N PRO A 20 -48.15 9.42 60.28
CA PRO A 20 -48.14 9.51 58.83
C PRO A 20 -47.17 8.47 58.26
N ALA A 21 -47.71 7.52 57.50
CA ALA A 21 -46.96 6.58 56.67
C ALA A 21 -46.10 7.32 55.62
N PRO A 22 -44.88 6.83 55.29
CA PRO A 22 -44.07 7.42 54.24
C PRO A 22 -44.60 7.05 52.85
N ALA A 23 -44.81 8.08 52.02
CA ALA A 23 -45.25 7.96 50.63
C ALA A 23 -44.27 7.15 49.75
N PRO A 24 -44.75 6.37 48.76
CA PRO A 24 -43.91 5.53 47.91
C PRO A 24 -43.17 6.39 46.88
N LYS A 25 -41.84 6.51 47.03
CA LYS A 25 -40.98 7.24 46.07
C LYS A 25 -40.52 6.34 44.92
N LYS A 26 -41.11 6.60 43.74
CA LYS A 26 -40.51 6.58 42.39
C LYS A 26 -39.60 5.38 42.02
N GLN A 27 -40.19 4.24 41.67
CA GLN A 27 -39.51 3.15 40.92
C GLN A 27 -39.68 3.23 39.39
N LYS A 28 -40.47 4.18 38.85
CA LYS A 28 -40.80 4.23 37.42
C LYS A 28 -39.72 4.87 36.52
N SER A 29 -38.70 5.54 37.05
CA SER A 29 -37.71 6.28 36.25
C SER A 29 -36.48 5.48 35.82
N GLN A 30 -36.26 4.27 36.36
CA GLN A 30 -35.18 3.39 35.91
C GLN A 30 -35.56 2.54 34.69
N LEU A 31 -36.86 2.43 34.38
CA LEU A 31 -37.38 1.65 33.25
C LEU A 31 -37.24 2.35 31.89
N PHE A 32 -36.88 3.64 31.85
CA PHE A 32 -36.79 4.45 30.64
C PHE A 32 -35.42 5.14 30.45
N LYS A 33 -34.37 4.68 31.13
CA LYS A 33 -33.02 5.18 30.85
C LYS A 33 -32.58 4.72 29.46
N ALA A 34 -32.01 5.64 28.68
CA ALA A 34 -31.36 5.28 27.43
C ALA A 34 -30.21 4.29 27.71
N PRO A 35 -30.03 3.25 26.87
CA PRO A 35 -28.99 2.25 27.11
C PRO A 35 -27.61 2.88 27.17
N GLU A 36 -26.79 2.42 28.13
CA GLU A 36 -25.41 2.88 28.24
C GLU A 36 -24.56 2.35 27.08
N ALA A 37 -23.46 3.03 26.73
CA ALA A 37 -22.63 2.65 25.57
C ALA A 37 -22.14 1.19 25.63
N ALA A 38 -21.87 0.67 26.84
CA ALA A 38 -21.53 -0.74 27.05
C ALA A 38 -22.70 -1.68 26.75
N GLU A 39 -23.92 -1.33 27.14
CA GLU A 39 -25.13 -2.11 26.87
C GLU A 39 -25.47 -2.10 25.39
N VAL A 40 -25.28 -0.97 24.69
CA VAL A 40 -25.45 -0.87 23.23
C VAL A 40 -24.47 -1.80 22.50
N VAL A 41 -23.22 -1.86 22.96
CA VAL A 41 -22.21 -2.77 22.40
C VAL A 41 -22.56 -4.24 22.68
N GLU A 42 -23.04 -4.57 23.87
CA GLU A 42 -23.48 -5.94 24.21
C GLU A 42 -24.72 -6.39 23.41
N ILE A 43 -25.69 -5.49 23.22
CA ILE A 43 -26.86 -5.77 22.35
C ILE A 43 -26.40 -5.98 20.91
N ALA A 44 -25.48 -5.15 20.39
CA ALA A 44 -24.92 -5.32 19.06
C ALA A 44 -24.12 -6.63 18.92
N ARG A 45 -23.33 -7.01 19.93
CA ARG A 45 -22.58 -8.27 19.98
C ARG A 45 -23.51 -9.48 20.01
N THR A 46 -24.55 -9.45 20.85
CA THR A 46 -25.51 -10.56 20.97
C THR A 46 -26.31 -10.73 19.69
N ARG A 47 -26.70 -9.63 19.05
CA ARG A 47 -27.37 -9.65 17.74
C ARG A 47 -26.47 -10.20 16.63
N ASN A 48 -25.17 -9.92 16.68
CA ASN A 48 -24.21 -10.37 15.68
C ASN A 48 -23.60 -11.74 16.00
N LEU A 49 -23.76 -12.28 17.22
CA LEU A 49 -23.09 -13.49 17.71
C LEU A 49 -23.22 -14.68 16.76
N TYR A 50 -24.43 -14.93 16.23
CA TYR A 50 -24.70 -16.03 15.32
C TYR A 50 -24.10 -15.83 13.92
N LYS A 51 -24.21 -14.61 13.38
CA LYS A 51 -23.64 -14.28 12.05
C LYS A 51 -22.12 -14.21 12.09
N SER A 52 -21.56 -13.70 13.19
CA SER A 52 -20.14 -13.57 13.40
C SER A 52 -19.44 -14.90 13.62
N ASN A 53 -20.09 -15.90 14.23
CA ASN A 53 -19.44 -17.19 14.48
C ASN A 53 -19.25 -18.03 13.21
N LEU A 54 -20.30 -18.20 12.39
CA LEU A 54 -20.17 -18.92 11.12
C LEU A 54 -19.23 -18.18 10.16
N PHE A 55 -19.40 -16.86 10.05
CA PHE A 55 -18.52 -16.03 9.22
C PHE A 55 -17.06 -16.08 9.70
N ARG A 56 -16.81 -16.06 11.02
CA ARG A 56 -15.46 -16.18 11.58
C ARG A 56 -14.84 -17.54 11.23
N LEU A 57 -15.58 -18.63 11.36
CA LEU A 57 -15.07 -19.96 10.98
C LEU A 57 -14.74 -20.04 9.48
N GLN A 58 -15.62 -19.53 8.62
CA GLN A 58 -15.39 -19.45 7.18
C GLN A 58 -14.17 -18.58 6.85
N LEU A 59 -14.00 -17.45 7.53
CA LEU A 59 -12.87 -16.55 7.34
C LEU A 59 -11.56 -17.18 7.84
N GLU A 60 -11.58 -17.86 8.99
CA GLU A 60 -10.41 -18.58 9.53
C GLU A 60 -9.97 -19.72 8.60
N GLU A 61 -10.93 -20.46 8.04
CA GLU A 61 -10.67 -21.50 7.05
C GLU A 61 -10.11 -20.91 5.75
N LEU A 62 -10.71 -19.83 5.24
CA LEU A 62 -10.24 -19.12 4.05
C LEU A 62 -8.83 -18.56 4.22
N ILE A 63 -8.54 -17.88 5.34
CA ILE A 63 -7.21 -17.34 5.63
C ILE A 63 -6.20 -18.50 5.71
N LYS A 64 -6.57 -19.61 6.35
CA LYS A 64 -5.69 -20.78 6.46
C LYS A 64 -5.39 -21.43 5.11
N GLU A 65 -6.35 -21.41 4.18
CA GLU A 65 -6.16 -21.93 2.82
C GLU A 65 -5.31 -20.99 1.95
N MET A 66 -5.56 -19.68 2.07
CA MET A 66 -4.90 -18.64 1.27
C MET A 66 -3.49 -18.29 1.75
N THR A 67 -3.21 -18.42 3.05
CA THR A 67 -1.92 -18.06 3.63
C THR A 67 -0.86 -19.10 3.30
N PRO A 68 0.23 -18.74 2.60
CA PRO A 68 1.31 -19.68 2.32
C PRO A 68 2.08 -19.99 3.61
N LYS A 69 2.37 -21.28 3.83
CA LYS A 69 3.06 -21.76 5.06
C LYS A 69 4.52 -21.31 5.13
N LYS A 70 5.17 -21.14 3.99
CA LYS A 70 6.57 -20.71 3.84
C LYS A 70 6.71 -19.92 2.53
N PRO A 71 7.63 -18.95 2.45
CA PRO A 71 8.00 -18.36 1.17
C PRO A 71 8.54 -19.44 0.23
N PRO A 72 8.35 -19.30 -1.09
CA PRO A 72 8.85 -20.28 -2.03
C PRO A 72 10.38 -20.35 -1.97
N PRO A 73 10.96 -21.55 -2.14
CA PRO A 73 12.40 -21.73 -2.12
C PRO A 73 13.04 -20.91 -3.25
N GLY A 74 14.17 -20.26 -2.95
CA GLY A 74 14.94 -19.48 -3.92
C GLY A 74 14.52 -18.02 -4.05
N LEU A 75 13.32 -17.61 -3.64
CA LEU A 75 12.88 -16.21 -3.69
C LEU A 75 13.74 -15.30 -2.82
N GLU A 76 13.94 -15.66 -1.55
CA GLU A 76 14.78 -14.87 -0.63
C GLU A 76 16.22 -14.79 -1.14
N ALA A 77 16.76 -15.92 -1.62
CA ALA A 77 18.10 -15.96 -2.20
C ALA A 77 18.22 -15.07 -3.45
N ALA A 78 17.19 -15.05 -4.32
CA ALA A 78 17.12 -14.18 -5.48
C ALA A 78 17.06 -12.70 -5.07
N LEU A 79 16.23 -12.33 -4.09
CA LEU A 79 16.16 -10.96 -3.57
C LEU A 79 17.51 -10.50 -2.98
N HIS A 80 18.17 -11.37 -2.21
CA HIS A 80 19.49 -11.09 -1.66
C HIS A 80 20.57 -10.95 -2.74
N ALA A 81 20.52 -11.74 -3.82
CA ALA A 81 21.44 -11.63 -4.94
C ALA A 81 21.16 -10.42 -5.86
N LEU A 82 19.89 -10.02 -5.98
CA LEU A 82 19.46 -8.93 -6.85
C LEU A 82 19.94 -7.57 -6.33
N ARG A 83 19.93 -7.36 -5.01
CA ARG A 83 20.36 -6.10 -4.39
C ARG A 83 21.78 -5.68 -4.78
N PRO A 84 22.85 -6.48 -4.58
CA PRO A 84 24.21 -6.10 -4.96
C PRO A 84 24.36 -6.00 -6.48
N LEU A 85 23.63 -6.82 -7.24
CA LEU A 85 23.66 -6.78 -8.70
C LEU A 85 23.16 -5.43 -9.25
N LEU A 86 22.05 -4.94 -8.70
CA LEU A 86 21.47 -3.66 -9.10
C LEU A 86 22.28 -2.47 -8.58
N LEU A 87 22.86 -2.53 -7.38
CA LEU A 87 23.61 -1.40 -6.82
C LEU A 87 25.03 -1.25 -7.38
N GLU A 88 25.73 -2.36 -7.65
CA GLU A 88 27.17 -2.33 -7.91
C GLU A 88 27.55 -2.71 -9.34
N LYS A 89 26.77 -3.59 -10.00
CA LYS A 89 27.15 -4.14 -11.32
C LYS A 89 26.57 -3.36 -12.50
N LEU A 90 25.63 -2.44 -12.29
CA LEU A 90 25.04 -1.64 -13.35
C LEU A 90 26.04 -0.60 -13.89
N ARG A 91 26.16 -0.54 -15.22
CA ARG A 91 27.06 0.39 -15.90
C ARG A 91 26.35 1.70 -16.21
N ALA A 92 27.03 2.82 -15.97
CA ALA A 92 26.53 4.12 -16.38
C ALA A 92 26.54 4.24 -17.91
N ARG A 93 25.48 4.81 -18.48
CA ARG A 93 25.32 4.99 -19.93
C ARG A 93 24.55 6.28 -20.20
N ASP A 94 24.97 7.06 -21.19
CA ASP A 94 24.20 8.21 -21.65
C ASP A 94 23.18 7.75 -22.72
N ILE A 95 21.90 7.99 -22.45
CA ILE A 95 20.77 7.64 -23.32
C ILE A 95 20.40 8.90 -24.12
N PRO A 96 20.29 8.79 -25.46
CA PRO A 96 19.92 9.91 -26.30
C PRO A 96 18.52 10.44 -25.97
N ALA A 97 18.25 11.65 -26.44
CA ALA A 97 16.96 12.32 -26.28
C ALA A 97 15.78 11.49 -26.85
N ASP A 98 16.00 10.78 -27.96
CA ASP A 98 14.95 10.01 -28.61
C ASP A 98 14.76 8.62 -27.98
N PHE A 99 14.05 8.59 -26.85
CA PHE A 99 13.73 7.35 -26.14
C PHE A 99 12.89 6.37 -26.97
N ALA A 100 11.99 6.87 -27.82
CA ALA A 100 11.11 6.02 -28.64
C ALA A 100 11.90 5.26 -29.70
N GLN A 101 12.91 5.89 -30.29
CA GLN A 101 13.81 5.24 -31.24
C GLN A 101 14.72 4.22 -30.55
N GLU A 102 15.25 4.55 -29.37
CA GLU A 102 16.16 3.66 -28.63
C GLU A 102 15.42 2.45 -28.04
N PHE A 103 14.19 2.63 -27.56
CA PHE A 103 13.43 1.62 -26.84
C PHE A 103 12.02 1.42 -27.41
N PRO A 104 11.88 0.80 -28.60
CA PRO A 104 10.59 0.66 -29.27
C PRO A 104 9.57 -0.23 -28.53
N ALA A 105 10.01 -1.00 -27.53
CA ALA A 105 9.15 -1.88 -26.73
C ALA A 105 8.27 -1.12 -25.71
N LEU A 106 8.60 0.13 -25.38
CA LEU A 106 7.88 0.93 -24.39
C LEU A 106 7.15 2.10 -25.03
N ARG A 107 6.09 2.57 -24.37
CA ARG A 107 5.32 3.73 -24.81
C ARG A 107 5.90 5.00 -24.20
N PHE A 108 6.25 5.95 -25.07
CA PHE A 108 6.69 7.29 -24.68
C PHE A 108 5.68 8.34 -25.16
N MET A 109 5.49 9.38 -24.35
CA MET A 109 4.61 10.50 -24.71
C MET A 109 5.39 11.60 -25.44
N GLN A 110 6.64 11.87 -25.04
CA GLN A 110 7.54 12.88 -25.62
C GLN A 110 6.80 14.22 -25.88
N ARG A 111 5.99 14.67 -24.91
CA ARG A 111 5.13 15.85 -25.09
C ARG A 111 5.90 17.15 -24.88
N GLY A 112 5.82 18.02 -25.87
CA GLY A 112 6.22 19.42 -25.83
C GLY A 112 7.24 19.76 -26.91
N GLY A 113 7.11 20.93 -27.54
CA GLY A 113 8.08 21.47 -28.49
C GLY A 113 9.47 21.80 -27.90
N ALA A 114 9.75 21.36 -26.68
CA ALA A 114 11.07 21.42 -26.07
C ALA A 114 11.77 20.08 -26.32
N ALA A 115 12.99 20.14 -26.88
CA ALA A 115 13.79 18.97 -27.23
C ALA A 115 13.78 17.93 -26.09
N PRO A 116 13.61 16.63 -26.42
CA PRO A 116 13.67 15.60 -25.40
C PRO A 116 15.01 15.70 -24.68
N SER A 117 15.01 15.59 -23.35
CA SER A 117 16.25 15.71 -22.59
C SER A 117 16.94 14.36 -22.53
N ALA A 118 18.18 14.30 -23.03
CA ALA A 118 19.07 13.16 -22.81
C ALA A 118 19.09 12.77 -21.32
N LEU A 119 19.19 11.47 -21.06
CA LEU A 119 19.15 10.87 -19.73
C LEU A 119 20.47 10.15 -19.48
N ARG A 120 21.17 10.49 -18.40
CA ARG A 120 22.33 9.72 -17.96
C ARG A 120 21.88 8.60 -17.02
N PHE A 121 21.90 7.37 -17.51
CA PHE A 121 21.64 6.19 -16.69
C PHE A 121 22.79 5.98 -15.71
N THR A 122 22.44 5.75 -14.45
CA THR A 122 23.33 5.44 -13.33
C THR A 122 22.64 4.41 -12.43
N ALA A 123 23.43 3.69 -11.62
CA ALA A 123 22.90 2.70 -10.70
C ALA A 123 21.87 3.33 -9.73
N PRO A 124 20.82 2.59 -9.33
CA PRO A 124 19.85 3.06 -8.35
C PRO A 124 20.51 3.52 -7.06
N ARG A 125 19.92 4.53 -6.41
CA ARG A 125 20.41 5.03 -5.12
C ARG A 125 20.05 4.09 -3.98
N ARG A 126 18.83 3.53 -4.03
CA ARG A 126 18.26 2.71 -2.96
C ARG A 126 17.35 1.64 -3.55
N ILE A 127 17.28 0.50 -2.87
CA ILE A 127 16.42 -0.62 -3.26
C ILE A 127 15.75 -1.13 -2.00
N ASP A 128 14.42 -1.12 -1.97
CA ASP A 128 13.61 -1.58 -0.84
C ASP A 128 12.55 -2.56 -1.32
N VAL A 129 12.24 -3.55 -0.49
CA VAL A 129 11.11 -4.44 -0.71
C VAL A 129 9.85 -3.78 -0.16
N VAL A 130 8.80 -3.71 -0.96
CA VAL A 130 7.55 -3.01 -0.65
C VAL A 130 6.34 -3.94 -0.88
N GLY A 131 5.13 -3.46 -0.56
CA GLY A 131 3.90 -4.19 -0.85
C GLY A 131 3.58 -5.34 0.11
N SER A 132 2.78 -6.29 -0.37
CA SER A 132 2.18 -7.36 0.44
C SER A 132 3.20 -8.33 1.03
N PHE A 133 4.35 -8.50 0.38
CA PHE A 133 5.42 -9.36 0.89
C PHE A 133 6.04 -8.80 2.17
N LEU A 134 6.34 -7.50 2.21
CA LEU A 134 6.85 -6.84 3.43
C LEU A 134 5.81 -6.86 4.56
N LEU A 135 4.54 -6.69 4.22
CA LEU A 135 3.44 -6.69 5.20
C LEU A 135 3.03 -8.10 5.65
N GLY A 136 3.55 -9.17 5.03
CA GLY A 136 3.17 -10.54 5.31
C GLY A 136 1.72 -10.88 4.93
N THR A 137 1.13 -10.12 4.00
CA THR A 137 -0.28 -10.26 3.57
C THR A 137 -0.42 -10.88 2.17
N TYR A 138 0.60 -11.61 1.72
CA TYR A 138 0.61 -12.25 0.40
C TYR A 138 -0.14 -13.60 0.41
N THR A 139 -0.70 -13.98 -0.74
CA THR A 139 -1.47 -15.21 -0.90
C THR A 139 -0.67 -16.29 -1.64
N LYS A 140 -1.18 -17.52 -1.63
CA LYS A 140 -0.51 -18.70 -2.20
C LYS A 140 -0.52 -18.76 -3.73
N GLU A 141 -1.54 -18.21 -4.39
CA GLU A 141 -1.84 -18.45 -5.80
C GLU A 141 -0.92 -17.66 -6.74
N GLU A 142 -0.65 -16.40 -6.43
CA GLU A 142 0.22 -15.53 -7.21
C GLU A 142 1.09 -14.69 -6.27
N LEU A 143 2.32 -15.16 -6.02
CA LEU A 143 3.25 -14.42 -5.19
C LEU A 143 4.03 -13.39 -6.02
N THR A 144 3.60 -12.14 -5.96
CA THR A 144 4.33 -11.01 -6.52
C THR A 144 5.03 -10.23 -5.40
N VAL A 145 6.35 -10.11 -5.49
CA VAL A 145 7.15 -9.28 -4.59
C VAL A 145 7.49 -7.97 -5.28
N ASP A 146 7.01 -6.87 -4.71
CA ASP A 146 7.31 -5.54 -5.20
C ASP A 146 8.63 -5.03 -4.63
N VAL A 147 9.49 -4.52 -5.50
CA VAL A 147 10.79 -3.95 -5.14
C VAL A 147 10.86 -2.54 -5.70
N ALA A 148 10.89 -1.55 -4.81
CA ALA A 148 11.10 -0.16 -5.15
C ALA A 148 12.57 0.09 -5.50
N VAL A 149 12.81 0.66 -6.67
CA VAL A 149 14.14 0.99 -7.20
C VAL A 149 14.25 2.51 -7.31
N GLU A 150 14.90 3.14 -6.34
CA GLU A 150 15.03 4.60 -6.27
C GLU A 150 16.02 5.09 -7.33
N MET A 151 15.49 5.74 -8.37
CA MET A 151 16.27 6.39 -9.41
C MET A 151 17.08 7.56 -8.81
N PRO A 152 18.36 7.75 -9.21
CA PRO A 152 19.18 8.84 -8.70
C PRO A 152 18.59 10.21 -9.03
N SER A 153 18.59 11.12 -8.05
CA SER A 153 17.99 12.46 -8.21
C SER A 153 18.67 13.30 -9.31
N ASP A 154 19.94 13.05 -9.58
CA ASP A 154 20.75 13.77 -10.57
C ASP A 154 20.24 13.62 -12.02
N ILE A 155 19.45 12.57 -12.29
CA ILE A 155 18.89 12.34 -13.62
C ILE A 155 17.68 13.26 -13.90
N PHE A 156 17.10 13.86 -12.86
CA PHE A 156 15.90 14.68 -12.94
C PHE A 156 16.22 16.18 -12.87
N ARG A 157 15.44 16.96 -13.60
CA ARG A 157 15.42 18.43 -13.54
C ARG A 157 14.23 18.88 -12.71
N SER A 158 14.32 20.11 -12.19
CA SER A 158 13.29 20.71 -11.33
C SER A 158 11.88 20.75 -11.93
N LYS A 159 11.74 20.74 -13.27
CA LYS A 159 10.47 20.79 -14.00
C LYS A 159 10.09 19.50 -14.72
N ASP A 160 10.78 18.38 -14.46
CA ASP A 160 10.46 17.11 -15.14
C ASP A 160 9.16 16.47 -14.65
N TYR A 161 8.55 16.99 -13.58
CA TYR A 161 7.18 16.64 -13.20
C TYR A 161 6.11 17.16 -14.18
N LEU A 162 6.48 17.99 -15.18
CA LEU A 162 5.57 18.53 -16.17
C LEU A 162 5.54 17.68 -17.44
N ASN A 163 4.39 17.66 -18.12
CA ASN A 163 4.23 17.18 -19.48
C ASN A 163 4.79 15.77 -19.74
N PHE A 164 4.56 14.82 -18.83
CA PHE A 164 5.01 13.42 -18.95
C PHE A 164 6.53 13.20 -18.99
N ARG A 165 7.35 14.22 -18.80
CA ARG A 165 8.83 14.11 -18.82
C ARG A 165 9.34 13.11 -17.78
N TYR A 166 8.74 13.08 -16.60
CA TYR A 166 9.03 12.07 -15.57
C TYR A 166 8.72 10.65 -16.05
N HIS A 167 7.53 10.41 -16.62
CA HIS A 167 7.14 9.08 -17.11
C HIS A 167 8.04 8.61 -18.25
N ASP A 168 8.41 9.50 -19.17
CA ASP A 168 9.33 9.18 -20.26
C ASP A 168 10.72 8.80 -19.71
N LYS A 169 11.26 9.56 -18.75
CA LYS A 169 12.53 9.24 -18.09
C LYS A 169 12.47 7.94 -17.29
N ARG A 170 11.37 7.71 -16.58
CA ARG A 170 11.09 6.51 -15.80
C ARG A 170 11.07 5.28 -16.70
N ALA A 171 10.37 5.34 -17.83
CA ALA A 171 10.33 4.27 -18.83
C ALA A 171 11.70 4.03 -19.47
N ALA A 172 12.43 5.09 -19.84
CA ALA A 172 13.78 4.97 -20.41
C ALA A 172 14.79 4.36 -19.42
N TYR A 173 14.70 4.73 -18.15
CA TYR A 173 15.52 4.14 -17.08
C TYR A 173 15.23 2.64 -16.94
N LEU A 174 13.96 2.25 -16.93
CA LEU A 174 13.55 0.86 -16.85
C LEU A 174 13.99 0.04 -18.08
N ALA A 175 13.96 0.64 -19.28
CA ALA A 175 14.39 -0.02 -20.51
C ALA A 175 15.89 -0.32 -20.50
N GLU A 176 16.72 0.64 -20.08
CA GLU A 176 18.16 0.40 -19.95
C GLU A 176 18.47 -0.60 -18.83
N LEU A 177 17.68 -0.58 -17.74
CA LEU A 177 17.77 -1.58 -16.69
C LEU A 177 17.48 -2.99 -17.22
N HIS A 178 16.38 -3.17 -17.94
CA HIS A 178 16.03 -4.43 -18.60
C HIS A 178 17.12 -4.90 -19.56
N ARG A 179 17.64 -3.98 -20.38
CA ARG A 179 18.73 -4.27 -21.32
C ARG A 179 19.94 -4.84 -20.61
N GLN A 180 20.44 -4.18 -19.56
CA GLN A 180 21.63 -4.64 -18.82
C GLN A 180 21.37 -5.96 -18.07
N LEU A 181 20.15 -6.17 -17.57
CA LEU A 181 19.76 -7.43 -16.94
C LEU A 181 19.81 -8.60 -17.94
N CYS A 182 19.29 -8.39 -19.16
CA CYS A 182 19.29 -9.37 -20.24
C CYS A 182 20.68 -9.61 -20.86
N ASP A 183 21.51 -8.57 -20.94
CA ASP A 183 22.85 -8.55 -21.58
C ASP A 183 23.93 -9.30 -20.77
N GLY A 184 23.53 -10.02 -19.72
CA GLY A 184 24.39 -10.99 -19.03
C GLY A 184 24.41 -10.91 -17.51
N LEU A 185 23.79 -9.89 -16.90
CA LEU A 185 23.78 -9.77 -15.43
C LEU A 185 22.99 -10.91 -14.77
N LEU A 186 21.83 -11.27 -15.32
CA LEU A 186 21.04 -12.41 -14.83
C LEU A 186 21.76 -13.73 -15.10
N ARG A 187 22.29 -13.92 -16.32
CA ARG A 187 22.96 -15.15 -16.76
C ARG A 187 24.31 -15.42 -16.07
N GLY A 188 24.92 -14.41 -15.46
CA GLY A 188 26.25 -14.50 -14.84
C GLY A 188 26.26 -14.58 -13.31
N SER A 189 25.10 -14.59 -12.65
CA SER A 189 25.02 -14.61 -11.17
C SER A 189 24.03 -15.67 -10.70
N GLU A 190 24.49 -16.78 -10.12
CA GLU A 190 23.59 -17.71 -9.43
C GLU A 190 23.03 -17.04 -8.16
N PRO A 191 21.74 -17.19 -7.82
CA PRO A 191 20.71 -18.06 -8.43
C PRO A 191 19.86 -17.39 -9.53
N LEU A 192 20.26 -16.23 -10.05
CA LEU A 192 19.47 -15.41 -10.99
C LEU A 192 19.50 -15.90 -12.44
N VAL A 193 20.31 -16.93 -12.74
CA VAL A 193 20.53 -17.47 -14.09
C VAL A 193 19.24 -17.99 -14.73
N ALA A 194 18.32 -18.51 -13.92
CA ALA A 194 17.05 -19.04 -14.37
C ALA A 194 15.92 -17.98 -14.43
N LEU A 195 16.22 -16.69 -14.27
CA LEU A 195 15.21 -15.63 -14.31
C LEU A 195 15.10 -15.00 -15.69
N SER A 196 13.87 -14.95 -16.20
CA SER A 196 13.47 -14.18 -17.37
C SER A 196 12.95 -12.81 -16.96
N ALA A 197 13.13 -11.81 -17.84
CA ALA A 197 12.81 -10.42 -17.58
C ALA A 197 11.83 -9.88 -18.63
N SER A 198 10.64 -9.44 -18.19
CA SER A 198 9.56 -8.96 -19.06
C SER A 198 8.97 -7.63 -18.58
N PHE A 199 8.40 -6.85 -19.50
CA PHE A 199 7.71 -5.60 -19.14
C PHE A 199 6.23 -5.86 -18.86
N GLU A 200 5.71 -5.22 -17.82
CA GLU A 200 4.29 -5.23 -17.47
C GLU A 200 3.81 -3.79 -17.22
N ALA A 201 2.56 -3.48 -17.54
CA ALA A 201 1.97 -2.17 -17.24
C ALA A 201 1.45 -2.16 -15.79
N LEU A 202 2.03 -1.33 -14.93
CA LEU A 202 1.62 -1.23 -13.53
C LEU A 202 0.15 -0.79 -13.46
N ALA A 203 -0.69 -1.62 -12.84
CA ALA A 203 -2.14 -1.41 -12.76
C ALA A 203 -2.82 -1.16 -14.13
N GLY A 204 -2.24 -1.70 -15.22
CA GLY A 204 -2.75 -1.51 -16.58
C GLY A 204 -2.43 -0.16 -17.22
N ASP A 205 -1.62 0.69 -16.57
CA ASP A 205 -1.18 1.97 -17.16
C ASP A 205 0.07 1.77 -18.06
N PRO A 206 -0.04 1.93 -19.39
CA PRO A 206 1.09 1.76 -20.30
C PRO A 206 2.19 2.81 -20.13
N LEU A 207 1.92 3.93 -19.45
CA LEU A 207 2.90 4.98 -19.14
C LEU A 207 3.65 4.70 -17.83
N ARG A 208 3.25 3.66 -17.10
CA ARG A 208 3.92 3.18 -15.89
C ARG A 208 4.38 1.74 -16.08
N PRO A 209 5.31 1.46 -17.01
CA PRO A 209 5.86 0.13 -17.13
C PRO A 209 6.60 -0.26 -15.84
N CYS A 210 6.58 -1.53 -15.50
CA CYS A 210 7.38 -2.16 -14.46
C CYS A 210 8.08 -3.38 -15.06
N LEU A 211 9.15 -3.82 -14.39
CA LEU A 211 9.97 -4.93 -14.88
C LEU A 211 9.74 -6.15 -14.00
N CYS A 212 9.16 -7.20 -14.58
CA CYS A 212 8.85 -8.44 -13.90
C CYS A 212 9.97 -9.46 -14.17
N LEU A 213 10.51 -10.02 -13.09
CA LEU A 213 11.50 -11.09 -13.11
C LEU A 213 10.82 -12.37 -12.65
N GLN A 214 10.79 -13.38 -13.52
CA GLN A 214 10.12 -14.66 -13.28
C GLN A 214 11.06 -15.83 -13.57
N PRO A 215 11.08 -16.87 -12.73
CA PRO A 215 11.81 -18.09 -13.05
C PRO A 215 11.28 -18.75 -14.33
N GLU A 216 12.19 -19.17 -15.23
CA GLU A 216 11.85 -19.84 -16.49
C GLU A 216 11.18 -21.20 -16.27
N ASP A 217 11.61 -21.93 -15.24
CA ASP A 217 11.12 -23.29 -14.94
C ASP A 217 9.87 -23.29 -14.03
N ASP A 218 9.55 -22.17 -13.38
CA ASP A 218 8.53 -22.15 -12.32
C ASP A 218 7.94 -20.76 -12.07
N ALA A 219 6.73 -20.52 -12.59
CA ALA A 219 6.00 -19.26 -12.44
C ALA A 219 5.36 -19.06 -11.06
N ARG A 220 5.81 -19.78 -10.02
CA ARG A 220 5.24 -19.70 -8.65
C ARG A 220 5.44 -18.35 -7.96
N TRP A 221 6.38 -17.53 -8.42
CA TRP A 221 6.60 -16.19 -7.89
C TRP A 221 7.17 -15.24 -8.94
N THR A 222 6.93 -13.95 -8.75
CA THR A 222 7.39 -12.86 -9.61
C THR A 222 8.03 -11.78 -8.76
N ILE A 223 9.21 -11.30 -9.12
CA ILE A 223 9.79 -10.08 -8.54
C ILE A 223 9.50 -8.92 -9.49
N ARG A 224 8.72 -7.93 -9.04
CA ARG A 224 8.37 -6.75 -9.83
C ARG A 224 9.19 -5.56 -9.37
N LEU A 225 10.05 -5.08 -10.27
CA LEU A 225 10.85 -3.88 -10.07
C LEU A 225 10.03 -2.64 -10.45
N LEU A 226 9.87 -1.75 -9.47
CA LEU A 226 9.12 -0.51 -9.58
C LEU A 226 10.09 0.67 -9.52
N PRO A 227 10.32 1.40 -10.62
CA PRO A 227 11.12 2.62 -10.58
C PRO A 227 10.43 3.69 -9.72
N THR A 228 11.15 4.18 -8.73
CA THR A 228 10.71 5.24 -7.81
C THR A 228 11.69 6.42 -7.87
N TYR A 229 11.35 7.52 -7.23
CA TYR A 229 12.26 8.66 -7.08
C TYR A 229 12.26 9.19 -5.65
N SER A 230 13.29 9.94 -5.30
CA SER A 230 13.41 10.53 -3.98
C SER A 230 12.26 11.51 -3.69
N ALA A 231 11.59 11.32 -2.56
CA ALA A 231 10.47 12.16 -2.13
C ALA A 231 10.82 13.65 -1.96
N ASP A 232 12.11 13.98 -1.86
CA ASP A 232 12.61 15.34 -1.68
C ASP A 232 12.74 16.11 -3.01
N LEU A 233 12.61 15.43 -4.16
CA LEU A 233 12.84 16.01 -5.48
C LEU A 233 11.82 17.10 -5.84
N TRP A 234 10.54 16.84 -5.57
CA TRP A 234 9.44 17.77 -5.88
C TRP A 234 8.53 17.99 -4.67
N PRO A 235 8.23 19.25 -4.31
CA PRO A 235 7.31 19.52 -3.22
C PRO A 235 5.89 19.03 -3.52
N VAL A 236 5.25 18.32 -2.59
CA VAL A 236 3.87 17.78 -2.74
C VAL A 236 2.87 18.84 -3.21
N ARG A 237 3.04 20.11 -2.78
CA ARG A 237 2.18 21.25 -3.19
C ARG A 237 2.10 21.46 -4.71
N VAL A 238 3.13 21.06 -5.48
CA VAL A 238 3.15 21.25 -6.95
C VAL A 238 2.40 20.14 -7.67
N LEU A 239 2.24 18.99 -7.03
CA LEU A 239 1.52 17.81 -7.50
C LEU A 239 0.19 17.61 -6.75
N GLY A 240 -0.38 18.68 -6.18
CA GLY A 240 -1.69 18.60 -5.55
C GLY A 240 -2.80 18.22 -6.55
N PRO A 241 -3.91 17.61 -6.11
CA PRO A 241 -4.98 17.17 -7.01
C PRO A 241 -5.59 18.33 -7.82
N ASP A 242 -5.59 19.55 -7.28
CA ASP A 242 -6.11 20.77 -7.92
C ASP A 242 -5.12 21.42 -8.89
N ARG A 243 -3.89 20.89 -9.00
CA ARG A 243 -2.83 21.47 -9.85
C ARG A 243 -2.85 20.86 -11.25
N ASN A 244 -2.47 21.67 -12.22
CA ASN A 244 -2.18 21.20 -13.57
C ASN A 244 -0.67 20.99 -13.74
N ALA A 245 -0.28 19.76 -14.09
CA ALA A 245 1.08 19.40 -14.46
C ALA A 245 1.23 19.03 -15.95
N VAL A 246 0.11 18.85 -16.67
CA VAL A 246 0.09 18.63 -18.12
C VAL A 246 -0.42 19.90 -18.80
N ARG A 247 0.52 20.74 -19.23
CA ARG A 247 0.25 22.03 -19.86
C ARG A 247 -0.08 21.82 -21.35
N PRO A 248 -1.11 22.50 -21.88
CA PRO A 248 -1.39 22.45 -23.31
C PRO A 248 -0.29 23.18 -24.10
N ASP A 249 0.02 22.69 -25.31
CA ASP A 249 1.04 23.27 -26.19
C ASP A 249 0.63 24.65 -26.75
N ARG A 250 -0.67 24.95 -26.73
CA ARG A 250 -1.23 26.28 -27.01
C ARG A 250 -1.92 26.81 -25.77
N ALA A 251 -1.69 28.08 -25.45
CA ALA A 251 -2.45 28.75 -24.42
C ALA A 251 -3.94 28.63 -24.77
N LEU A 252 -4.73 28.04 -23.87
CA LEU A 252 -6.18 28.14 -23.96
C LEU A 252 -6.52 29.62 -23.72
N GLU A 253 -6.67 30.37 -24.82
CA GLU A 253 -7.11 31.77 -24.79
C GLU A 253 -8.51 31.81 -24.19
N ASN A 254 -8.65 32.02 -22.87
CA ASN A 254 -9.91 32.22 -22.13
C ASN A 254 -10.49 31.01 -21.37
N GLY A 255 -9.76 29.90 -21.20
CA GLY A 255 -10.16 28.78 -20.34
C GLY A 255 -9.10 28.45 -19.30
N GLY A 256 -9.46 28.45 -18.02
CA GLY A 256 -8.57 27.95 -16.95
C GLY A 256 -8.09 26.54 -17.27
N VAL A 257 -6.83 26.23 -16.97
CA VAL A 257 -6.26 24.91 -17.28
C VAL A 257 -6.83 23.88 -16.30
N PRO A 258 -7.42 22.76 -16.78
CA PRO A 258 -8.01 21.77 -15.89
C PRO A 258 -6.95 21.11 -15.00
N ALA A 259 -7.34 20.77 -13.78
CA ALA A 259 -6.49 20.03 -12.87
C ALA A 259 -6.20 18.62 -13.38
N THR A 260 -4.99 18.11 -13.14
CA THR A 260 -4.53 16.80 -13.63
C THR A 260 -4.36 15.82 -12.49
N ALA A 261 -5.42 15.61 -11.70
CA ALA A 261 -5.37 14.84 -10.46
C ALA A 261 -4.80 13.43 -10.65
N HIS A 262 -5.27 12.67 -11.66
CA HIS A 262 -4.79 11.32 -11.91
C HIS A 262 -3.29 11.26 -12.22
N TYR A 263 -2.83 12.13 -13.13
CA TYR A 263 -1.40 12.25 -13.46
C TYR A 263 -0.57 12.61 -12.23
N ASN A 264 -1.02 13.60 -11.46
CA ASN A 264 -0.30 14.05 -10.27
C ASN A 264 -0.22 12.94 -9.21
N SER A 265 -1.31 12.17 -9.03
CA SER A 265 -1.33 11.01 -8.12
C SER A 265 -0.36 9.93 -8.57
N CYS A 266 -0.30 9.59 -9.86
CA CYS A 266 0.66 8.61 -10.37
C CYS A 266 2.11 9.02 -10.11
N VAL A 267 2.44 10.31 -10.31
CA VAL A 267 3.78 10.83 -10.00
C VAL A 267 4.02 10.82 -8.49
N LEU A 268 3.05 11.19 -7.65
CA LEU A 268 3.21 11.20 -6.19
C LEU A 268 3.34 9.80 -5.58
N GLU A 269 2.64 8.82 -6.14
CA GLU A 269 2.67 7.42 -5.71
C GLU A 269 4.09 6.88 -5.76
N ASP A 270 4.78 7.08 -6.89
CA ASP A 270 6.17 6.64 -7.08
C ASP A 270 7.18 7.33 -6.15
N ALA A 271 6.83 8.46 -5.51
CA ALA A 271 7.67 9.13 -4.50
C ALA A 271 7.54 8.51 -3.10
N ARG A 272 6.49 7.73 -2.86
CA ARG A 272 6.04 7.29 -1.53
C ARG A 272 5.84 5.78 -1.43
N MET A 273 6.36 5.02 -2.39
CA MET A 273 6.44 3.57 -2.33
C MET A 273 7.43 3.10 -1.26
#